data_AF-A0A0G1JXW6-F1
#
_entry.id   AF-A0A0G1JXW6-F1
#
_cell.length_a   1.000
_cell.length_b   1.000
_cell.length_c   1.000
_cell.angle_alpha   90.00
_cell.angle_beta   90.00
_cell.angle_gamma   90.00
#
_symmetry.space_group_name_H-M   'P 1'
#
loop_
_entity.id
_entity.type
_entity.pdbx_description
1 polymer ?
#
loop_
_entity_poly.entity_id
_entity_poly.type
_entity_poly.pdbx_seq_one_letter_code
_entity_poly.pdbx_strand_id
1 'polypeptide(L)'
;MRNQERIIKITQGTNKSAYLIARAFRESDKRQLKELGANSVIQPEFEAALSIIHRILQEIGVDRSTVADTVKSIRAQADTISTDSKEQDRH
;
A
#
# COMPACT_ATOMS: atom_id res chain seq x y z
N MET A 1 -12.52 -13.62 10.00
CA MET A 1 -12.68 -12.68 8.89
C MET A 1 -13.00 -11.30 9.46
N ARG A 2 -12.13 -10.31 9.25
CA ARG A 2 -12.29 -8.95 9.79
C ARG A 2 -13.46 -8.24 9.09
N ASN A 3 -14.06 -7.21 9.70
CA ASN A 3 -15.22 -6.50 9.13
C ASN A 3 -14.97 -5.93 7.72
N GLN A 4 -13.78 -5.38 7.47
CA GLN A 4 -13.40 -4.82 6.17
C GLN A 4 -13.38 -5.87 5.06
N GLU A 5 -12.82 -7.05 5.33
CA GLU A 5 -12.81 -8.17 4.37
C GLU A 5 -14.24 -8.58 3.99
N ARG A 6 -15.17 -8.55 4.98
CA ARG A 6 -16.57 -8.93 4.76
C ARG A 6 -17.26 -7.93 3.86
N ILE A 7 -17.03 -6.64 4.09
CA ILE A 7 -17.59 -5.56 3.27
C ILE A 7 -17.11 -5.70 1.83
N ILE A 8 -15.81 -5.97 1.61
CA ILE A 8 -15.25 -6.16 0.28
C ILE A 8 -15.94 -7.34 -0.43
N LYS A 9 -16.02 -8.52 0.22
CA LYS A 9 -16.68 -9.69 -0.40
C LYS A 9 -18.15 -9.46 -0.72
N ILE A 10 -18.90 -8.88 0.22
CA ILE A 10 -20.33 -8.60 0.01
C ILE A 10 -20.51 -7.61 -1.14
N THR A 11 -19.70 -6.55 -1.17
CA THR A 11 -19.77 -5.55 -2.23
C THR A 11 -19.42 -6.15 -3.59
N GLN A 12 -18.36 -6.96 -3.69
CA GLN A 12 -18.00 -7.66 -4.92
C GLN A 12 -19.09 -8.66 -5.38
N GLY A 13 -19.83 -9.27 -4.44
CA GLY A 13 -20.95 -10.15 -4.76
C GLY A 13 -22.22 -9.42 -5.22
N THR A 14 -22.44 -8.18 -4.78
CA THR A 14 -23.68 -7.41 -5.01
C THR A 14 -23.53 -6.34 -6.10
N ASN A 15 -22.37 -5.69 -6.18
CA ASN A 15 -22.05 -4.67 -7.16
C ASN A 15 -20.59 -4.76 -7.60
N LYS A 16 -20.36 -5.42 -8.74
CA LYS A 16 -19.03 -5.59 -9.34
C LYS A 16 -18.43 -4.31 -9.93
N SER A 17 -19.23 -3.25 -10.14
CA SER A 17 -18.72 -1.97 -10.66
C SER A 17 -18.23 -1.02 -9.56
N ALA A 18 -18.47 -1.37 -8.29
CA ALA A 18 -18.00 -0.56 -7.17
C ALA A 18 -16.46 -0.51 -7.14
N TYR A 19 -15.92 0.71 -7.09
CA TYR A 19 -14.49 0.93 -6.90
C TYR A 19 -14.16 0.96 -5.41
N LEU A 20 -13.45 -0.06 -4.93
CA LEU A 20 -13.12 -0.28 -3.53
C LEU A 20 -11.71 0.23 -3.21
N ILE A 21 -11.63 1.20 -2.31
CA ILE A 21 -10.39 1.66 -1.69
C ILE A 21 -10.35 1.13 -0.26
N ALA A 22 -9.31 0.35 0.06
CA ALA A 22 -9.17 -0.30 1.35
C ALA A 22 -7.96 0.24 2.12
N ARG A 23 -8.09 0.37 3.45
CA ARG A 23 -6.98 0.71 4.34
C ARG A 23 -6.27 -0.56 4.78
N ALA A 24 -4.95 -0.61 4.67
CA ALA A 24 -4.12 -1.63 5.29
C ALA A 24 -3.42 -1.04 6.52
N PHE A 25 -3.23 -1.85 7.56
CA PHE A 25 -2.41 -1.47 8.73
C PHE A 25 -1.04 -2.14 8.66
N ARG A 26 -0.97 -3.34 8.10
CA ARG A 26 0.26 -4.12 7.92
C ARG A 26 0.48 -4.41 6.43
N GLU A 27 1.72 -4.64 6.03
CA GLU A 27 2.07 -5.07 4.67
C GLU A 27 1.34 -6.36 4.27
N SER A 28 1.22 -7.32 5.21
CA SER A 28 0.49 -8.57 4.97
C SER A 28 -0.99 -8.35 4.64
N ASP A 29 -1.61 -7.28 5.14
CA ASP A 29 -3.01 -6.95 4.84
C ASP A 29 -3.17 -6.43 3.40
N LYS A 30 -2.14 -5.77 2.82
CA LYS A 30 -2.23 -5.17 1.47
C LYS A 30 -2.57 -6.22 0.42
N ARG A 31 -1.84 -7.33 0.44
CA ARG A 31 -2.05 -8.46 -0.48
C ARG A 31 -3.42 -9.10 -0.28
N GLN A 32 -3.78 -9.42 0.97
CA GLN A 32 -5.06 -10.05 1.27
C GLN A 32 -6.25 -9.20 0.78
N LEU A 33 -6.19 -7.88 0.99
CA LEU A 33 -7.25 -6.95 0.57
C LEU A 33 -7.34 -6.83 -0.96
N LYS A 34 -6.20 -6.85 -1.67
CA LYS A 34 -6.16 -6.92 -3.14
C LYS A 34 -6.78 -8.22 -3.66
N GLU A 35 -6.40 -9.37 -3.10
CA GLU A 35 -6.93 -10.69 -3.47
C GLU A 35 -8.45 -10.80 -3.25
N LEU A 36 -8.98 -10.09 -2.25
CA LEU A 36 -10.42 -10.03 -1.99
C LEU A 36 -11.20 -9.14 -2.99
N GLY A 37 -10.51 -8.39 -3.84
CA GLY A 37 -11.13 -7.54 -4.86
C GLY A 37 -11.15 -6.04 -4.52
N ALA A 38 -10.30 -5.56 -3.61
CA ALA A 38 -10.08 -4.12 -3.47
C ALA A 38 -9.32 -3.58 -4.70
N ASN A 39 -9.81 -2.51 -5.32
CA ASN A 39 -9.17 -1.89 -6.47
C ASN A 39 -7.88 -1.16 -6.06
N SER A 40 -7.91 -0.47 -4.92
CA SER A 40 -6.75 0.20 -4.34
C SER A 40 -6.61 -0.16 -2.86
N VAL A 41 -5.37 -0.31 -2.40
CA VAL A 41 -5.07 -0.55 -0.99
C VAL A 41 -4.00 0.43 -0.56
N ILE A 42 -4.28 1.20 0.48
CA ILE A 42 -3.43 2.27 0.99
C ILE A 42 -3.06 1.96 2.44
N GLN A 43 -1.80 2.17 2.80
CA GLN A 43 -1.36 2.16 4.19
C GLN A 43 -1.09 3.60 4.64
N PRO A 44 -2.02 4.26 5.36
CA PRO A 44 -1.93 5.68 5.67
C PRO A 44 -0.67 6.05 6.45
N GLU A 45 -0.22 5.17 7.35
CA GLU A 45 0.97 5.38 8.16
C GLU A 45 2.24 5.42 7.30
N PHE A 46 2.32 4.60 6.25
CA PHE A 46 3.43 4.60 5.32
C PHE A 46 3.43 5.85 4.43
N GLU A 47 2.26 6.24 3.91
CA GLU A 47 2.14 7.48 3.13
C GLU A 47 2.43 8.74 3.96
N ALA A 48 2.07 8.73 5.25
CA ALA A 48 2.46 9.78 6.18
C ALA A 48 3.98 9.81 6.39
N ALA A 49 4.62 8.65 6.56
CA ALA A 49 6.08 8.57 6.68
C ALA A 49 6.79 9.10 5.42
N LEU A 50 6.32 8.74 4.22
CA LEU A 50 6.83 9.29 2.96
C LEU A 50 6.68 10.81 2.87
N SER A 51 5.55 11.34 3.35
CA SER A 51 5.30 12.79 3.37
C SER A 51 6.26 13.51 4.32
N ILE A 52 6.57 12.91 5.48
CA ILE A 52 7.57 13.43 6.43
C ILE A 52 8.96 13.42 5.81
N ILE A 53 9.38 12.30 5.21
CA ILE A 53 10.68 12.18 4.52
C ILE A 53 10.80 13.23 3.42
N HIS A 54 9.77 13.35 2.58
CA HIS A 54 9.70 14.37 1.54
C HIS A 54 9.93 15.78 2.11
N ARG A 55 9.26 16.12 3.23
CA ARG A 55 9.43 17.43 3.88
C ARG A 55 10.85 17.62 4.40
N ILE A 56 11.41 16.63 5.10
CA ILE A 56 12.78 16.71 5.63
C ILE A 56 13.80 16.94 4.51
N LEU A 57 13.70 16.19 3.41
CA LEU A 57 14.63 16.34 2.28
C LEU A 57 14.53 17.72 1.63
N GLN A 58 13.33 18.29 1.54
CA GLN A 58 13.15 19.67 1.08
C GLN A 58 13.79 20.70 2.01
N GLU A 59 13.63 20.54 3.34
CA GLU A 59 14.20 21.47 4.32
C GLU A 59 15.73 21.48 4.31
N ILE A 60 16.38 20.35 4.02
CA ILE A 60 17.84 20.27 3.91
C ILE A 60 18.36 20.66 2.51
N GLY A 61 17.48 21.14 1.62
CA GLY A 61 17.85 21.68 0.31
C GLY A 61 18.04 20.65 -0.81
N VAL A 62 17.52 19.43 -0.68
CA VAL A 62 17.53 18.45 -1.78
C VAL A 62 16.61 18.94 -2.90
N ASP A 63 17.07 18.78 -4.15
CA ASP A 63 16.29 19.19 -5.30
C ASP A 63 14.99 18.38 -5.44
N ARG A 64 13.93 19.06 -5.92
CA ARG A 64 12.58 18.48 -5.97
C ARG A 64 12.49 17.19 -6.80
N SER A 65 13.28 17.08 -7.87
CA SER A 65 13.35 15.87 -8.71
C SER A 65 13.89 14.69 -7.90
N THR A 66 15.02 14.86 -7.23
CA THR A 66 15.65 13.84 -6.40
C THR A 66 14.75 13.44 -5.23
N VAL A 67 14.06 14.39 -4.59
CA VAL A 67 13.07 14.06 -3.55
C VAL A 67 11.95 13.18 -4.11
N ALA A 68 11.39 13.55 -5.26
CA ALA A 68 10.32 12.77 -5.90
C ALA A 68 10.79 11.37 -6.30
N ASP A 69 11.99 11.24 -6.86
CA ASP A 69 12.57 9.96 -7.25
C ASP A 69 12.88 9.08 -6.03
N THR A 70 13.35 9.68 -4.93
CA THR A 70 13.60 8.98 -3.67
C THR A 70 12.30 8.42 -3.10
N VAL A 71 11.26 9.24 -2.98
CA VAL A 71 9.93 8.80 -2.49
C VAL A 71 9.36 7.70 -3.38
N LYS A 72 9.48 7.85 -4.70
CA LYS A 72 9.03 6.84 -5.67
C LYS A 72 9.79 5.52 -5.51
N SER A 73 11.10 5.58 -5.32
CA SER A 73 11.96 4.41 -5.09
C SER A 73 11.59 3.67 -3.81
N ILE A 74 11.39 4.38 -2.70
CA ILE A 74 10.98 3.78 -1.42
C ILE A 74 9.62 3.08 -1.56
N ARG A 75 8.65 3.73 -2.23
CA ARG A 75 7.34 3.12 -2.47
C ARG A 75 7.45 1.84 -3.31
N ALA A 76 8.25 1.86 -4.38
CA ALA A 76 8.46 0.69 -5.23
C ALA A 76 9.09 -0.48 -4.45
N GLN A 77 10.10 -0.21 -3.62
CA GLN A 77 10.74 -1.23 -2.79
C GLN A 77 9.76 -1.86 -1.78
N ALA A 78 8.90 -1.05 -1.15
CA ALA A 78 7.88 -1.57 -0.24
C ALA A 78 6.88 -2.50 -0.94
N ASP A 79 6.50 -2.18 -2.18
CA ASP A 79 5.61 -3.03 -2.97
C ASP A 79 6.32 -4.32 -3.43
N THR A 80 7.62 -4.28 -3.76
CA THR A 80 8.41 -5.48 -4.11
C THR A 80 8.60 -6.43 -2.91
N ILE A 81 8.90 -5.91 -1.72
CA ILE A 81 9.07 -6.71 -0.50
C ILE A 81 7.78 -7.47 -0.15
N SER A 82 6.62 -6.88 -0.41
CA SER A 82 5.33 -7.55 -0.27
C SER A 82 5.22 -8.80 -1.16
N THR A 83 5.89 -8.85 -2.31
CA THR A 83 5.90 -10.01 -3.24
C THR A 83 6.87 -11.11 -2.80
N ASP A 84 8.07 -10.77 -2.30
CA ASP A 84 9.17 -11.72 -2.07
C ASP A 84 9.07 -12.55 -0.79
N SER A 85 8.24 -12.16 0.20
CA SER A 85 8.02 -12.98 1.40
C SER A 85 7.40 -14.36 1.13
N LYS A 86 7.05 -14.69 -0.13
CA LYS A 86 6.57 -16.01 -0.53
C LYS A 86 7.67 -17.02 -0.84
N GLU A 87 8.94 -16.61 -0.99
CA GLU A 87 9.99 -17.54 -1.43
C GLU A 87 10.71 -18.24 -0.28
N GLN A 88 10.65 -17.69 0.95
CA GLN A 88 11.28 -18.31 2.13
C GLN A 88 10.36 -19.30 2.89
N ASP A 89 9.04 -19.22 2.76
CA ASP A 89 8.09 -20.12 3.45
C ASP A 89 7.66 -21.35 2.60
N ARG A 90 8.36 -21.61 1.48
CA ARG A 90 8.10 -22.75 0.57
C ARG A 90 9.20 -23.83 0.61
N HIS A 91 10.08 -23.82 1.61
CA HIS A 91 11.05 -24.89 1.85
C HIS A 91 10.89 -25.47 3.25
#